data_AF-A0A662QAT6-F1
#
_entry.id   AF-A0A662QAT6-F1
#
_cell.length_a   1.000
_cell.length_b   1.000
_cell.length_c   1.000
_cell.angle_alpha   90.00
_cell.angle_beta   90.00
_cell.angle_gamma   90.00
#
_symmetry.space_group_name_H-M   'P 1'
#
loop_
_entity.id
_entity.type
_entity.pdbx_description
1 polymer ?
#
loop_
_entity_poly.entity_id
_entity_poly.type
_entity_poly.pdbx_seq_one_letter_code
_entity_poly.pdbx_strand_id
1 'polypeptide(L)' 'VLPVDVTRRQIAKCDLCFDRVIDGDAVPRCVAACPAGALQFADERKAAEEHLLVLGGRTIGQDRFKRR' A
#
# COMPACT_ATOMS: atom_id res chain seq x y z
N VAL A 1 -3.75 -17.37 19.08
CA VAL A 1 -2.44 -16.70 18.89
C VAL A 1 -1.50 -17.70 18.28
N LEU A 2 -0.87 -17.38 17.14
CA LEU A 2 0.03 -18.33 16.45
C LEU A 2 1.29 -18.60 17.30
N PRO A 3 1.82 -19.84 17.31
CA PRO A 3 3.08 -20.16 17.99
C PRO A 3 4.26 -19.31 17.49
N VAL A 4 5.17 -18.92 18.38
CA VAL A 4 6.31 -18.03 18.06
C VAL A 4 7.30 -18.64 17.06
N ASP A 5 7.38 -19.97 17.02
CA ASP A 5 8.19 -20.75 16.08
C ASP A 5 7.75 -20.58 14.62
N VAL A 6 6.45 -20.43 14.34
CA VAL A 6 5.92 -20.21 12.98
C VAL A 6 5.94 -18.74 12.53
N THR A 7 6.11 -17.78 13.44
CA THR A 7 6.13 -16.34 13.10
C THR A 7 7.52 -15.72 13.05
N ARG A 8 8.54 -16.36 13.65
CA ARG A 8 9.93 -15.86 13.72
C ARG A 8 10.62 -15.58 12.37
N ARG A 9 10.09 -16.08 11.26
CA ARG A 9 10.65 -15.92 9.90
C ARG A 9 9.75 -15.09 8.97
N GLN A 10 8.76 -14.39 9.52
CA GLN A 10 7.87 -13.53 8.75
C GLN A 10 8.28 -12.08 8.93
N ILE A 11 8.53 -11.38 7.82
CA ILE A 11 8.84 -9.95 7.83
C ILE A 11 7.55 -9.17 7.61
N ALA A 12 7.14 -8.38 8.58
CA ALA A 12 6.02 -7.45 8.43
C ALA A 12 6.48 -6.20 7.68
N LYS A 13 5.72 -5.82 6.65
CA LYS A 13 5.89 -4.57 5.90
C LYS A 13 4.51 -3.93 5.72
N CYS A 14 4.49 -2.60 5.50
CA CYS A 14 3.32 -1.90 4.99
C CYS A 14 2.67 -2.67 3.83
N ASP A 15 1.42 -3.07 4.03
CA ASP A 15 0.60 -3.83 3.10
C ASP A 15 -0.38 -2.92 2.33
N LEU A 16 -0.23 -1.60 2.47
CA LEU A 16 -1.11 -0.58 1.88
C LEU A 16 -2.57 -0.68 2.35
N CYS A 17 -2.80 -1.16 3.59
CA CYS A 17 -4.14 -1.34 4.16
C CYS A 17 -5.06 -2.15 3.26
N PHE A 18 -4.59 -3.32 2.83
CA PHE A 18 -5.29 -4.12 1.83
C PHE A 18 -6.69 -4.54 2.27
N ASP A 19 -6.85 -4.80 3.56
CA ASP A 19 -8.13 -5.05 4.21
C ASP A 19 -9.16 -3.93 4.00
N ARG A 20 -8.71 -2.70 3.78
CA ARG A 20 -9.57 -1.52 3.54
C ARG A 20 -9.75 -1.22 2.06
N VAL A 21 -8.68 -1.38 1.28
CA VAL A 21 -8.63 -0.93 -0.11
C VAL A 21 -9.29 -1.93 -1.06
N ILE A 22 -9.36 -3.22 -0.71
CA ILE A 22 -9.85 -4.27 -1.62
C ILE A 22 -11.29 -4.04 -2.10
N ASP A 23 -12.14 -3.49 -1.24
CA ASP A 23 -13.55 -3.22 -1.57
C ASP A 23 -13.74 -1.89 -2.33
N GLY A 24 -12.68 -1.11 -2.52
CA GLY A 24 -12.69 0.15 -3.29
C GLY A 24 -13.24 1.37 -2.56
N ASP A 25 -13.89 1.19 -1.41
CA ASP A 25 -14.60 2.27 -0.71
C ASP A 25 -13.76 3.04 0.32
N ALA A 26 -12.54 2.59 0.61
CA ALA A 26 -11.72 3.18 1.65
C ALA A 26 -10.26 3.40 1.23
N VAL A 27 -9.69 4.49 1.74
CA VAL A 27 -8.26 4.81 1.61
C VAL A 27 -7.44 4.23 2.77
N PRO A 28 -6.11 4.11 2.61
CA PRO A 28 -5.22 3.73 3.70
C PRO A 28 -5.34 4.65 4.92
N ARG A 29 -5.14 4.09 6.11
CA ARG A 29 -5.29 4.85 7.37
C ARG A 29 -4.36 6.05 7.46
N CYS A 30 -3.12 5.93 6.98
CA CYS A 30 -2.16 7.03 6.98
C CYS A 30 -2.60 8.20 6.07
N VAL A 31 -3.26 7.89 4.95
CA VAL A 31 -3.82 8.89 4.03
C VAL A 31 -5.01 9.58 4.69
N ALA A 32 -5.96 8.81 5.23
CA ALA A 32 -7.14 9.36 5.92
C ALA A 32 -6.79 10.22 7.14
N ALA A 33 -5.73 9.86 7.87
CA ALA A 33 -5.31 10.58 9.07
C ALA A 33 -4.48 11.83 8.78
N CYS A 34 -4.05 12.08 7.53
CA CYS A 34 -3.16 13.19 7.21
C CYS A 34 -3.91 14.53 7.27
N PRO A 35 -3.63 15.41 8.26
CA PRO A 35 -4.36 16.67 8.39
C PRO A 35 -3.95 17.69 7.32
N ALA A 36 -2.72 17.59 6.82
CA ALA A 36 -2.15 18.51 5.84
C ALA A 36 -2.52 18.16 4.38
N GLY A 37 -3.14 17.00 4.13
CA GLY A 37 -3.42 16.52 2.78
C GLY A 37 -2.16 16.20 1.94
N ALA A 38 -1.00 16.05 2.58
CA ALA A 38 0.26 15.77 1.90
C ALA A 38 0.33 14.35 1.31
N LEU A 39 -0.42 13.41 1.89
CA LEU A 39 -0.51 12.04 1.39
C LEU A 39 -1.79 11.89 0.56
N GLN A 40 -1.64 11.38 -0.66
CA GLN A 40 -2.74 11.10 -1.57
C GLN A 40 -2.71 9.63 -1.99
N PHE A 41 -3.88 9.03 -2.16
CA PHE A 41 -4.04 7.66 -2.63
C PHE A 41 -4.59 7.69 -4.05
N ALA A 42 -3.78 7.31 -5.02
CA ALA A 42 -4.08 7.41 -6.45
C ALA A 42 -3.54 6.20 -7.22
N ASP A 43 -4.01 6.01 -8.45
CA ASP A 43 -3.44 5.03 -9.38
C ASP A 43 -2.02 5.48 -9.77
N GLU A 44 -1.04 4.63 -9.52
CA GLU A 44 0.37 4.93 -9.82
C GLU A 44 0.62 5.29 -11.28
N ARG A 45 -0.20 4.77 -12.20
CA ARG A 45 -0.09 5.05 -13.64
C ARG A 45 -0.54 6.46 -13.99
N LYS A 46 -1.41 7.05 -13.17
CA LYS A 46 -1.94 8.42 -13.33
C LYS A 46 -1.18 9.44 -12.49
N ALA A 47 -0.33 8.99 -11.55
CA ALA A 47 0.41 9.87 -10.66
C ALA A 47 1.20 10.96 -11.41
N ALA A 48 1.80 10.63 -12.56
CA ALA A 48 2.52 11.62 -13.37
C ALA A 48 1.60 12.71 -13.94
N GLU A 49 0.40 12.35 -14.41
CA GLU A 49 -0.60 13.29 -14.92
C GLU A 49 -1.14 14.19 -13.80
N GLU A 50 -1.30 13.60 -12.60
CA GLU A 50 -1.77 14.29 -11.40
C GLU A 50 -0.67 15.07 -10.68
N HIS A 51 0.56 15.14 -11.24
CA HIS A 51 1.72 15.80 -10.66
C HIS A 51 2.08 15.30 -9.23
N LEU A 52 1.85 14.02 -8.99
CA LEU A 52 2.11 13.35 -7.71
C LEU A 52 3.45 12.61 -7.73
N LEU A 53 4.20 12.74 -6.63
CA LEU A 53 5.37 11.91 -6.37
C LEU A 53 4.94 10.55 -5.82
N VAL A 54 5.34 9.47 -6.47
CA VAL A 54 5.05 8.10 -6.00
C VAL A 54 5.95 7.76 -4.80
N LEU A 55 5.39 7.82 -3.60
CA LEU A 55 6.10 7.52 -2.34
C LEU A 55 6.13 6.01 -2.02
N GLY A 56 5.13 5.27 -2.45
CA GLY A 56 5.03 3.84 -2.17
C GLY A 56 3.79 3.24 -2.81
N GLY A 57 3.91 1.98 -3.23
CA GLY A 57 2.82 1.27 -3.89
C GLY A 57 2.78 -0.20 -3.47
N ARG A 58 1.63 -0.82 -3.73
CA ARG A 58 1.48 -2.27 -3.71
C ARG A 58 1.35 -2.69 -5.16
N THR A 59 2.48 -2.99 -5.79
CA THR A 59 2.46 -3.64 -7.09
C THR A 59 1.86 -5.03 -6.90
N ILE A 60 0.58 -5.19 -7.28
CA ILE A 60 -0.04 -6.50 -7.43
C ILE A 60 0.62 -7.08 -8.68
N GLY A 61 1.66 -7.89 -8.48
CA GLY A 61 2.63 -8.26 -9.51
C GLY A 61 1.99 -8.72 -10.82
N GLN A 62 1.99 -7.87 -11.84
CA GLN A 62 1.98 -8.26 -13.25
C GLN A 62 3.31 -7.92 -13.95
N ASP A 63 4.22 -7.27 -13.25
CA ASP A 63 5.56 -6.99 -13.74
C ASP A 63 6.43 -8.25 -13.61
N ARG A 64 6.94 -8.74 -14.75
CA ARG A 64 7.76 -9.95 -14.88
C ARG A 64 9.07 -9.87 -14.08
N PHE A 65 9.53 -8.68 -13.72
CA PHE A 65 10.78 -8.42 -13.01
C PHE A 65 10.58 -8.06 -11.54
N LYS A 66 9.42 -7.49 -11.17
CA LYS A 66 9.05 -7.31 -9.75
C LYS A 66 8.42 -8.58 -9.20
N ARG A 67 9.27 -9.52 -8.77
CA ARG A 67 8.85 -10.72 -8.06
C ARG A 67 8.11 -10.32 -6.77
N ARG A 68 6.80 -10.59 -6.75
CA ARG A 68 6.13 -11.11 -5.57
C ARG A 68 5.75 -12.55 -5.88
#